data_AF-A0A6N9A861-F1
#
_entry.id   AF-A0A6N9A861-F1
#
_cell.length_a   1.000
_cell.length_b   1.000
_cell.length_c   1.000
_cell.angle_alpha   90.00
_cell.angle_beta   90.00
_cell.angle_gamma   90.00
#
_symmetry.space_group_name_H-M   'P 1'
#
loop_
_entity.id
_entity.type
_entity.pdbx_description
1 polymer ?
#
loop_
_entity_poly.entity_id
_entity_poly.type
_entity_poly.pdbx_seq_one_letter_code
_entity_poly.pdbx_strand_id
1 'polypeptide(L)' 'MIRTQVSLDPELYERARALARQQGISFAELCRRSLAIALARVPGNQPWMAYVGVVEGRPDDSCTVDEVLYGRESP' A
#
# COMPACT_ATOMS: atom_id res chain seq x y z
N MET A 1 -20.14 8.11 3.09
CA MET A 1 -19.67 7.81 1.72
C MET A 1 -19.65 9.13 0.95
N ILE A 2 -18.57 9.47 0.24
CA ILE A 2 -18.47 10.71 -0.55
C ILE A 2 -18.82 10.38 -2.01
N ARG A 3 -19.65 11.19 -2.65
CA ARG A 3 -19.98 11.03 -4.07
C ARG A 3 -18.87 11.60 -4.94
N THR A 4 -18.34 10.77 -5.83
CA THR A 4 -17.31 11.17 -6.82
C THR A 4 -17.82 10.83 -8.22
N GLN A 5 -17.56 11.71 -9.18
CA GLN A 5 -17.82 11.46 -10.60
C GLN A 5 -16.49 11.28 -11.32
N VAL A 6 -16.39 10.22 -12.11
CA VAL A 6 -15.22 9.92 -12.95
C VAL A 6 -15.72 9.51 -14.32
N SER A 7 -15.05 10.01 -15.36
CA SER A 7 -15.27 9.57 -16.74
C SER A 7 -14.34 8.41 -17.04
N LEU A 8 -14.85 7.42 -17.76
CA LEU A 8 -14.08 6.26 -18.20
C LEU A 8 -14.12 6.19 -19.71
N ASP A 9 -13.02 5.71 -20.29
CA ASP A 9 -13.04 5.26 -21.67
C ASP A 9 -14.16 4.20 -21.87
N PRO A 10 -14.94 4.27 -22.97
CA PRO A 10 -16.04 3.35 -23.20
C PRO A 10 -15.63 1.88 -23.21
N GLU A 11 -14.48 1.55 -23.80
CA GLU A 11 -13.99 0.17 -23.85
C GLU A 11 -13.62 -0.32 -22.45
N LEU A 12 -12.95 0.54 -21.67
CA LEU A 12 -12.60 0.24 -20.28
C LEU A 12 -13.85 0.01 -19.43
N TYR A 13 -14.89 0.83 -19.60
CA TYR A 13 -16.15 0.69 -18.89
C TYR A 13 -16.83 -0.65 -19.17
N GLU A 14 -16.93 -1.05 -20.45
CA GLU A 14 -17.55 -2.32 -20.83
C GLU A 14 -16.76 -3.53 -20.29
N ARG A 15 -15.43 -3.50 -20.41
CA ARG A 15 -14.57 -4.55 -19.86
C ARG A 15 -14.72 -4.69 -18.35
N ALA A 16 -14.78 -3.57 -17.62
CA ALA A 16 -14.96 -3.58 -16.18
C ALA A 16 -16.37 -4.05 -15.77
N ARG A 17 -17.42 -3.70 -16.53
CA ARG A 17 -18.78 -4.22 -16.32
C ARG A 17 -18.86 -5.73 -16.54
N ALA A 18 -18.22 -6.24 -17.57
CA ALA A 18 -18.13 -7.68 -17.82
C ALA A 18 -17.44 -8.41 -16.66
N LEU A 19 -16.31 -7.87 -16.18
CA LEU A 19 -15.58 -8.42 -15.04
C LEU A 19 -16.42 -8.42 -13.75
N ALA A 20 -17.09 -7.31 -13.44
CA ALA A 20 -17.98 -7.22 -12.27
C ALA A 20 -19.09 -8.28 -12.33
N ARG A 21 -19.68 -8.48 -13.53
CA ARG A 21 -20.70 -9.51 -13.75
C ARG A 21 -20.17 -10.93 -13.57
N GLN A 22 -18.98 -11.24 -14.11
CA GLN A 22 -18.32 -12.53 -13.91
C GLN A 22 -18.03 -12.82 -12.44
N GLN A 23 -17.71 -11.78 -11.65
CA GLN A 23 -17.47 -11.88 -10.22
C GLN A 23 -18.74 -11.84 -9.36
N GLY A 24 -19.92 -11.64 -9.96
CA GLY A 24 -21.18 -11.55 -9.23
C GLY A 24 -21.31 -10.31 -8.34
N ILE A 25 -20.59 -9.22 -8.64
CA ILE A 25 -20.59 -7.98 -7.86
C ILE A 25 -21.08 -6.79 -8.69
N SER A 26 -21.46 -5.71 -8.00
CA SER A 26 -21.77 -4.45 -8.68
C SER A 26 -20.50 -3.79 -9.26
N PHE A 27 -20.66 -3.01 -10.32
CA PHE A 27 -19.57 -2.19 -10.87
C PHE A 27 -18.97 -1.25 -9.81
N ALA A 28 -19.80 -0.65 -8.96
CA ALA A 28 -19.33 0.22 -7.88
C ALA A 28 -18.46 -0.54 -6.85
N GLU A 29 -18.77 -1.80 -6.58
CA GLU A 29 -17.96 -2.64 -5.70
C GLU A 29 -16.62 -3.00 -6.33
N LEU A 30 -16.62 -3.31 -7.64
CA LEU A 30 -15.37 -3.50 -8.38
C LEU A 30 -14.49 -2.25 -8.29
N CYS A 31 -15.06 -1.05 -8.49
CA CYS A 31 -14.31 0.21 -8.36
C CYS A 31 -13.71 0.40 -6.97
N ARG A 32 -14.48 0.13 -5.89
CA ARG A 32 -13.99 0.25 -4.51
C ARG A 32 -12.83 -0.71 -4.23
N ARG A 33 -12.95 -1.98 -4.64
CA ARG A 33 -11.88 -2.98 -4.46
C ARG A 33 -10.62 -2.62 -5.24
N SER A 34 -10.79 -2.21 -6.49
CA SER A 34 -9.66 -1.78 -7.33
C SER A 34 -8.94 -0.58 -6.72
N LEU A 35 -9.68 0.41 -6.20
CA LEU A 35 -9.09 1.56 -5.52
C LEU A 35 -8.35 1.15 -4.24
N ALA A 36 -8.92 0.26 -3.43
CA ALA A 36 -8.27 -0.26 -2.22
C ALA A 36 -6.98 -1.01 -2.55
N ILE A 37 -6.97 -1.86 -3.58
CA ILE A 37 -5.78 -2.58 -4.05
C ILE A 37 -4.72 -1.61 -4.58
N ALA A 38 -5.14 -0.59 -5.35
CA ALA A 38 -4.22 0.41 -5.86
C ALA A 38 -3.56 1.19 -4.72
N LEU A 39 -4.33 1.60 -3.70
CA LEU A 39 -3.82 2.30 -2.52
C LEU A 39 -2.96 1.43 -1.62
N ALA A 40 -3.26 0.13 -1.49
CA ALA A 40 -2.44 -0.80 -0.70
C ALA A 40 -1.03 -1.01 -1.27
N ARG A 41 -0.83 -0.73 -2.57
CA ARG A 41 0.48 -0.79 -3.24
C ARG A 41 1.29 0.49 -3.08
N VAL A 42 0.64 1.59 -2.72
CA VAL A 42 1.34 2.82 -2.35
C VAL A 42 1.86 2.57 -0.93
N PRO A 43 3.18 2.67 -0.69
CA PRO A 43 3.69 2.67 0.68
C PRO A 43 2.87 3.70 1.45
N GLY A 44 2.34 3.32 2.62
CA GLY A 44 1.54 4.25 3.42
C GLY A 44 2.29 5.55 3.68
N ASN A 45 1.64 6.52 4.33
CA ASN A 45 2.26 7.80 4.73
C ASN A 45 3.39 7.64 5.80
N GLN A 46 3.99 6.47 5.85
CA GLN A 46 5.00 5.97 6.77
C GLN A 46 6.09 5.30 5.92
N PRO A 47 6.90 6.10 5.18
CA PRO A 47 8.00 5.57 4.37
C PRO A 47 9.01 4.73 5.18
N TRP A 48 9.04 4.89 6.51
CA TRP A 48 9.81 4.06 7.42
C TRP A 48 9.39 2.58 7.44
N MET A 49 8.14 2.25 7.06
CA MET A 49 7.65 0.86 7.00
C MET A 49 8.37 0.00 5.96
N ALA A 50 9.05 0.60 4.98
CA ALA A 50 9.92 -0.14 4.05
C ALA A 50 11.15 -0.76 4.74
N TYR A 51 11.51 -0.28 5.93
CA TYR A 51 12.66 -0.74 6.72
C TYR A 51 12.25 -1.59 7.92
N VAL A 52 10.95 -1.92 8.05
CA VAL A 52 10.44 -2.74 9.15
C VAL A 52 10.47 -4.21 8.75
N GLY A 53 11.09 -5.03 9.59
CA GLY A 53 11.16 -6.47 9.40
C GLY A 53 11.50 -7.18 10.72
N VAL A 54 11.50 -8.51 10.69
CA VAL A 54 11.96 -9.34 11.80
C VAL A 54 13.31 -9.92 11.39
N VAL A 55 14.29 -9.83 12.28
CA VAL A 55 15.58 -10.51 12.16
C VAL A 55 15.78 -11.40 13.38
N GLU A 56 16.51 -12.49 13.21
CA GLU A 56 16.96 -13.30 14.34
C GLU A 56 18.14 -12.59 15.00
N GLY A 57 17.89 -11.98 16.16
CA GLY A 57 18.88 -11.19 16.89
C GLY A 57 19.46 -11.90 18.11
N ARG A 58 20.49 -11.29 18.68
CA ARG A 58 21.11 -11.65 19.96
C ARG A 58 20.66 -10.68 21.06
N PRO A 59 20.68 -11.09 22.35
CA PRO A 59 20.25 -10.23 23.45
C PRO A 59 20.99 -8.88 23.55
N ASP A 60 22.21 -8.81 23.01
CA ASP A 60 23.11 -7.65 23.04
C ASP A 60 23.11 -6.82 21.76
N ASP A 61 22.34 -7.19 20.72
CA ASP A 61 22.34 -6.49 19.42
C ASP A 61 21.90 -5.02 19.52
N SER A 62 21.18 -4.64 20.58
CA SER A 62 20.76 -3.25 20.81
C SER A 62 21.74 -2.42 21.66
N CYS A 63 22.82 -3.02 22.18
CA CYS A 63 23.73 -2.35 23.11
C CYS A 63 24.66 -1.33 22.44
N THR A 64 24.80 -1.35 21.12
CA THR A 64 25.72 -0.48 20.36
C THR A 64 25.00 0.66 19.64
N VAL A 65 23.68 0.80 19.79
CA VAL A 65 22.87 1.80 19.06
C VAL A 65 23.43 3.21 19.26
N ASP A 66 23.83 3.57 20.48
CA ASP A 66 24.34 4.92 20.77
C ASP A 66 25.70 5.19 20.10
N GLU A 67 26.62 4.22 20.13
CA GLU A 67 27.91 4.33 19.42
C GLU A 67 27.68 4.41 17.91
N VAL A 68 26.79 3.58 17.38
CA VAL A 68 26.49 3.51 15.96
C VAL A 68 25.77 4.77 15.48
N LEU A 69 24.88 5.40 16.26
CA LEU A 69 24.15 6.60 15.80
C LEU A 69 24.84 7.91 16.16
N TYR A 70 25.45 7.99 17.33
CA TYR A 70 26.00 9.24 17.88
C TYR A 70 27.53 9.28 17.92
N GLY A 71 28.20 8.14 17.75
CA GLY A 71 29.67 8.05 17.76
C GLY A 71 30.36 8.43 16.44
N ARG A 72 29.60 8.84 15.41
CA ARG A 72 30.15 9.21 14.10
C ARG A 72 30.35 10.72 13.98
N GLU A 73 31.47 11.15 13.41
CA GLU A 73 31.71 12.57 13.09
C GLU A 73 30.82 13.08 11.94
N SER A 74 30.21 12.19 11.14
CA SER A 74 29.23 12.53 10.10
C SER A 74 28.30 11.35 9.77
N PRO A 75 27.08 11.62 9.23
CA PRO A 75 26.03 10.61 9.01
C PRO A 75 26.43 9.43 8.11
#